data_AF-A0A7Y0QMI1-F1
#
_entry.id   AF-A0A7Y0QMI1-F1
#
_cell.length_a   1.000
_cell.length_b   1.000
_cell.length_c   1.000
_cell.angle_alpha   90.00
_cell.angle_beta   90.00
_cell.angle_gamma   90.00
#
_symmetry.space_group_name_H-M   'P 1'
#
loop_
_entity.id
_entity.type
_entity.pdbx_description
1 polymer ?
#
loop_
_entity_poly.entity_id
_entity_poly.type
_entity_poly.pdbx_seq_one_letter_code
_entity_poly.pdbx_strand_id
1 'polypeptide(L)'
;MPTPAARRKNLVSGLLFGLGVIAFLDEVVFHQLLHWHHFYDRGTTAAGLVSDGVFHAFSWFATIAGLFLFADLRRRHELRRRLWAGAGLLGAGAFQLYDGLVQHKLLFRGWQARDSLANDA
;
A
#
# COMPACT_ATOMS: atom_id res chain seq x y z
N MET A 1 10.37 29.88 9.03
CA MET A 1 10.11 28.42 9.17
C MET A 1 8.70 28.12 8.68
N PRO A 2 8.40 26.93 8.12
CA PRO A 2 7.05 26.58 7.69
C PRO A 2 6.10 26.53 8.88
N THR A 3 4.83 26.88 8.67
CA THR A 3 3.82 26.69 9.72
C THR A 3 3.67 25.20 10.04
N PRO A 4 3.30 24.84 11.28
CA PRO A 4 3.02 23.44 11.65
C PRO A 4 2.00 22.79 10.70
N ALA A 5 1.01 23.55 10.25
CA ALA A 5 0.00 23.10 9.29
C ALA A 5 0.59 22.74 7.92
N ALA A 6 1.46 23.59 7.35
CA ALA A 6 2.15 23.31 6.09
C ALA A 6 3.06 22.08 6.21
N ARG A 7 3.75 21.92 7.35
CA ARG A 7 4.59 20.74 7.62
C ARG A 7 3.76 19.46 7.64
N ARG A 8 2.64 19.47 8.36
CA ARG A 8 1.70 18.34 8.42
C ARG A 8 1.13 18.00 7.04
N LYS A 9 0.73 19.01 6.25
CA LYS A 9 0.25 18.77 4.87
C LYS A 9 1.31 18.12 3.98
N ASN A 10 2.57 18.56 4.05
CA ASN A 10 3.66 17.94 3.28
C ASN A 10 3.84 16.46 3.66
N LEU A 11 3.77 16.14 4.96
CA LEU A 11 3.86 14.76 5.45
C LEU A 11 2.69 13.91 4.98
N VAL A 12 1.45 14.37 5.19
CA VAL A 12 0.24 13.62 4.81
C VAL A 12 0.17 13.43 3.29
N SER A 13 0.45 14.47 2.51
CA SER A 13 0.48 14.38 1.05
C SER A 13 1.51 13.37 0.57
N GLY A 14 2.74 13.42 1.10
CA GLY A 14 3.80 12.49 0.73
C GLY A 14 3.46 11.06 1.13
N LEU A 15 3.01 10.83 2.37
CA LEU A 15 2.62 9.51 2.87
C LEU A 15 1.50 8.88 2.03
N LEU A 16 0.42 9.61 1.77
CA LEU A 16 -0.70 9.12 0.96
C LEU A 16 -0.26 8.80 -0.48
N PHE A 17 0.55 9.68 -1.08
CA PHE A 17 1.05 9.45 -2.42
C PHE A 17 1.97 8.23 -2.49
N GLY A 18 2.94 8.12 -1.58
CA GLY A 18 3.87 7.01 -1.54
C GLY A 18 3.18 5.66 -1.28
N LEU A 19 2.25 5.64 -0.34
CA LEU A 19 1.44 4.45 -0.02
C LEU A 19 0.56 4.05 -1.21
N GLY A 20 -0.14 4.99 -1.82
CA GLY A 20 -1.00 4.72 -2.98
C GLY A 20 -0.22 4.20 -4.19
N VAL A 21 0.93 4.80 -4.51
CA VAL A 21 1.76 4.37 -5.65
C VAL A 21 2.32 2.97 -5.43
N ILE A 22 2.87 2.67 -4.25
CA ILE A 22 3.44 1.34 -4.02
C ILE A 22 2.35 0.27 -3.95
N ALA A 23 1.19 0.56 -3.37
CA ALA A 23 0.05 -0.37 -3.32
C ALA A 23 -0.46 -0.67 -4.73
N PHE A 24 -0.56 0.35 -5.59
CA PHE A 24 -0.92 0.15 -7.00
C PHE A 24 0.11 -0.72 -7.74
N LEU A 25 1.41 -0.46 -7.53
CA LEU A 25 2.46 -1.26 -8.15
C LEU A 25 2.42 -2.71 -7.65
N ASP A 26 2.18 -2.90 -6.36
CA ASP A 26 2.06 -4.22 -5.75
C ASP A 26 0.90 -5.00 -6.40
N GLU A 27 -0.27 -4.39 -6.48
CA GLU A 27 -1.44 -5.01 -7.09
C GLU A 27 -1.24 -5.30 -8.59
N VAL A 28 -0.83 -4.31 -9.39
CA VAL A 28 -0.71 -4.51 -10.84
C VAL A 28 0.41 -5.48 -11.16
N VAL A 29 1.60 -5.27 -10.60
CA VAL A 29 2.76 -6.08 -10.96
C VAL A 29 2.70 -7.45 -10.31
N PHE A 30 2.43 -7.54 -9.01
CA PHE A 30 2.52 -8.80 -8.29
C PHE A 30 1.22 -9.58 -8.28
N HIS A 31 0.05 -8.94 -8.16
CA HIS A 31 -1.23 -9.66 -8.20
C HIS A 31 -1.69 -9.94 -9.63
N GLN A 32 -1.70 -8.93 -10.51
CA GLN A 32 -2.32 -9.06 -11.84
C GLN A 32 -1.36 -9.59 -12.91
N LEU A 33 -0.13 -9.07 -13.00
CA LEU A 33 0.81 -9.46 -14.05
C LEU A 33 1.57 -10.74 -13.69
N LEU A 34 2.25 -10.75 -12.54
CA LEU A 34 3.08 -11.87 -12.13
C LEU A 34 2.31 -12.99 -11.42
N HIS A 35 1.04 -12.74 -11.03
CA HIS A 35 0.21 -13.69 -10.29
C HIS A 35 0.90 -14.26 -9.04
N TRP A 36 1.88 -13.55 -8.49
CA TRP A 36 2.72 -13.99 -7.37
C TRP A 36 1.84 -14.24 -6.15
N HIS A 37 0.90 -13.34 -5.88
CA HIS A 37 -0.01 -13.44 -4.75
C HIS A 37 -1.22 -14.36 -5.02
N HIS A 38 -1.46 -14.71 -6.29
CA HIS A 38 -2.48 -15.68 -6.69
C HIS A 38 -2.00 -17.14 -6.63
N PHE A 39 -0.69 -17.36 -6.46
CA PHE A 39 -0.07 -18.68 -6.59
C PHE A 39 -0.38 -19.66 -5.44
N TYR A 40 -1.08 -19.22 -4.40
CA TYR A 40 -1.30 -20.05 -3.20
C TYR A 40 -2.64 -19.85 -2.50
N ASP A 41 -3.73 -19.63 -3.25
CA ASP A 41 -5.06 -19.62 -2.62
C ASP A 41 -6.05 -20.54 -3.31
N ARG A 42 -6.58 -21.49 -2.54
CA ARG A 42 -7.70 -22.38 -2.89
C ARG A 42 -9.05 -21.62 -2.86
N GLY A 43 -9.01 -20.29 -3.03
CA GLY A 43 -10.15 -19.39 -2.97
C GLY A 43 -10.88 -19.27 -4.31
N THR A 44 -12.18 -18.97 -4.27
CA THR A 44 -12.97 -18.75 -5.49
C THR A 44 -12.52 -17.50 -6.22
N THR A 45 -12.40 -17.56 -7.55
CA THR A 45 -11.93 -16.47 -8.44
C THR A 45 -12.69 -15.15 -8.24
N ALA A 46 -13.98 -15.22 -7.87
CA ALA A 46 -14.83 -14.05 -7.65
C ALA A 46 -14.42 -13.23 -6.42
N ALA A 47 -14.02 -13.88 -5.32
CA ALA A 47 -13.62 -13.18 -4.10
C ALA A 47 -12.27 -12.46 -4.28
N GLY A 48 -11.33 -13.07 -5.00
CA GLY A 48 -10.05 -12.46 -5.36
C GLY A 48 -10.25 -11.19 -6.18
N LEU A 49 -11.08 -11.26 -7.23
CA LEU A 49 -11.43 -10.12 -8.08
C LEU A 49 -12.03 -8.93 -7.30
N VAL A 50 -12.92 -9.20 -6.34
CA VAL A 50 -13.51 -8.13 -5.52
C VAL A 50 -12.46 -7.52 -4.57
N SER A 51 -11.63 -8.36 -3.95
CA SER A 51 -10.56 -7.91 -3.05
C SER A 51 -9.56 -7.02 -3.79
N ASP A 52 -9.07 -7.48 -4.95
CA ASP A 52 -8.16 -6.71 -5.80
C ASP A 52 -8.81 -5.39 -6.21
N GLY A 53 -10.07 -5.39 -6.66
CA GLY A 53 -10.78 -4.17 -7.03
C GLY A 53 -10.93 -3.14 -5.89
N VAL A 54 -11.20 -3.59 -4.66
CA VAL A 54 -11.27 -2.72 -3.48
C VAL A 54 -9.89 -2.15 -3.15
N PHE A 55 -8.86 -3.00 -3.21
CA PHE A 55 -7.48 -2.58 -2.98
C PHE A 55 -7.01 -1.56 -4.04
N HIS A 56 -7.41 -1.74 -5.30
CA HIS A 56 -7.18 -0.80 -6.39
C HIS A 56 -7.83 0.55 -6.16
N ALA A 57 -9.10 0.53 -5.78
CA ALA A 57 -9.83 1.75 -5.50
C ALA A 57 -9.12 2.53 -4.38
N PHE A 58 -8.73 1.84 -3.31
CA PHE A 58 -7.98 2.44 -2.21
C PHE A 58 -6.64 3.04 -2.66
N SER A 59 -5.83 2.31 -3.43
CA SER A 59 -4.53 2.77 -3.91
C SER A 59 -4.66 4.03 -4.78
N TRP A 60 -5.67 4.07 -5.66
CA TRP A 60 -5.99 5.25 -6.47
C TRP A 60 -6.47 6.43 -5.64
N PHE A 61 -7.41 6.23 -4.71
CA PHE A 61 -7.90 7.32 -3.87
C PHE A 61 -6.78 7.93 -3.01
N ALA A 62 -5.89 7.09 -2.44
CA ALA A 62 -4.73 7.56 -1.70
C ALA A 62 -3.78 8.39 -2.60
N THR A 63 -3.49 7.89 -3.81
CA THR A 63 -2.64 8.58 -4.78
C THR A 63 -3.21 9.94 -5.18
N ILE A 64 -4.49 9.96 -5.57
CA ILE A 64 -5.20 11.16 -6.01
C ILE A 64 -5.30 12.18 -4.87
N ALA A 65 -5.69 11.76 -3.67
CA ALA A 65 -5.73 12.63 -2.50
C ALA A 65 -4.34 13.23 -2.18
N GLY A 66 -3.29 12.41 -2.25
CA GLY A 66 -1.90 12.83 -2.11
C GLY A 66 -1.53 13.92 -3.12
N LEU A 67 -1.90 13.75 -4.39
CA LEU A 67 -1.66 14.70 -5.48
C LEU A 67 -2.47 16.00 -5.35
N PHE A 68 -3.73 15.95 -4.90
CA PHE A 68 -4.51 17.16 -4.61
C PHE A 68 -3.86 18.01 -3.51
N LEU A 69 -3.39 17.36 -2.45
CA LEU A 69 -2.65 18.04 -1.38
C LEU A 69 -1.30 18.59 -1.88
N PHE A 70 -0.61 17.84 -2.74
CA PHE A 70 0.63 18.29 -3.37
C PHE A 70 0.39 19.53 -4.25
N ALA A 71 -0.70 19.55 -5.02
CA ALA A 71 -1.09 20.69 -5.84
C ALA A 71 -1.41 21.92 -4.97
N ASP A 72 -2.14 21.76 -3.87
CA ASP A 72 -2.41 22.86 -2.92
C ASP A 72 -1.11 23.40 -2.30
N LEU A 73 -0.19 22.51 -1.89
CA LEU A 73 1.13 22.87 -1.37
C LEU A 73 1.98 23.64 -2.38
N ARG A 74 1.96 23.22 -3.65
CA ARG A 74 2.67 23.92 -4.74
C ARG A 74 2.07 25.30 -4.99
N ARG A 75 0.74 25.39 -5.10
CA ARG A 75 0.01 26.64 -5.36
C ARG A 75 0.25 27.69 -4.28
N ARG A 76 0.40 27.26 -3.02
CA ARG A 76 0.69 28.15 -1.87
C ARG A 76 2.18 28.41 -1.65
N HIS A 77 3.07 27.88 -2.49
CA HIS A 77 4.53 27.95 -2.30
C HIS A 77 5.00 27.34 -0.95
N GLU A 78 4.25 26.37 -0.41
CA GLU A 78 4.51 25.69 0.85
C GLU A 78 5.15 24.30 0.67
N LEU A 79 5.33 23.85 -0.58
CA LEU A 79 5.92 22.54 -0.88
C LEU A 79 7.39 22.48 -0.46
N ARG A 80 7.70 21.50 0.39
CA ARG A 80 9.07 21.15 0.77
C ARG A 80 9.41 19.79 0.16
N ARG A 81 9.97 19.81 -1.05
CA ARG A 81 10.26 18.62 -1.87
C ARG A 81 10.95 17.50 -1.08
N ARG A 82 11.98 17.82 -0.29
CA ARG A 82 12.71 16.82 0.53
C ARG A 82 11.84 16.15 1.60
N LEU A 83 11.01 16.93 2.29
CA LEU A 83 10.10 16.41 3.32
C LEU A 83 9.00 15.57 2.70
N TRP A 84 8.43 16.05 1.58
CA TRP A 84 7.40 15.34 0.83
C TRP A 84 7.93 14.03 0.25
N ALA A 85 9.13 14.04 -0.35
CA ALA A 85 9.76 12.83 -0.90
C ALA A 85 10.12 11.83 0.22
N GLY A 86 10.67 12.31 1.34
CA GLY A 86 10.93 11.45 2.50
C GLY A 86 9.65 10.83 3.06
N ALA A 87 8.56 11.60 3.15
CA ALA A 87 7.25 11.09 3.53
C ALA A 87 6.71 10.05 2.52
N GLY A 88 6.92 10.26 1.22
CA GLY A 88 6.58 9.28 0.19
C GLY A 88 7.36 7.98 0.33
N LEU A 89 8.67 8.05 0.55
CA LEU A 89 9.50 6.86 0.79
C LEU A 89 9.09 6.14 2.09
N LEU A 90 8.73 6.87 3.14
CA LEU A 90 8.20 6.28 4.36
C LEU A 90 6.85 5.59 4.15
N GLY A 91 5.94 6.21 3.40
CA GLY A 91 4.65 5.60 3.05
C GLY A 91 4.83 4.33 2.23
N ALA A 92 5.73 4.38 1.24
CA ALA A 92 6.05 3.24 0.41
C ALA A 92 6.69 2.10 1.23
N GLY A 93 7.71 2.41 2.04
CA GLY A 93 8.38 1.43 2.88
C GLY A 93 7.47 0.83 3.96
N ALA A 94 6.58 1.62 4.55
CA ALA A 94 5.61 1.13 5.53
C ALA A 94 4.65 0.11 4.91
N PHE A 95 4.20 0.33 3.68
CA PHE A 95 3.38 -0.63 2.95
C PHE A 95 4.16 -1.91 2.65
N GLN A 96 5.40 -1.82 2.14
CA GLN A 96 6.23 -3.01 1.89
C GLN A 96 6.48 -3.83 3.16
N LEU A 97 6.66 -3.16 4.31
CA LEU A 97 6.79 -3.83 5.60
C LEU A 97 5.48 -4.50 6.01
N TYR A 98 4.34 -3.81 5.85
CA TYR A 98 3.03 -4.38 6.14
C TYR A 98 2.75 -5.62 5.29
N ASP A 99 2.90 -5.53 3.97
CA ASP A 99 2.70 -6.64 3.05
C ASP A 99 3.65 -7.82 3.36
N GLY A 100 4.94 -7.54 3.50
CA GLY A 100 5.94 -8.57 3.81
C GLY A 100 5.82 -9.22 5.19
N LEU A 101 5.22 -8.54 6.19
CA LEU A 101 5.01 -9.08 7.54
C LEU A 101 3.64 -9.74 7.71
N VAL A 102 2.59 -9.16 7.15
CA VAL A 102 1.21 -9.60 7.37
C VAL A 102 0.80 -10.59 6.29
N GLN A 103 0.88 -10.20 5.02
CA GLN A 103 0.49 -11.06 3.90
C GLN A 103 1.44 -12.24 3.72
N HIS A 104 2.75 -12.05 3.89
CA HIS A 104 3.72 -13.14 3.64
C HIS A 104 4.01 -14.06 4.84
N LYS A 105 3.90 -13.61 6.11
CA LYS A 105 4.22 -14.46 7.28
C LYS A 105 3.01 -15.04 8.02
N LEU A 106 1.87 -14.36 8.07
CA LEU A 106 0.71 -14.88 8.79
C LEU A 106 -0.08 -15.91 7.96
N LEU A 107 -0.15 -15.73 6.64
CA LEU A 107 -0.75 -16.73 5.74
C LEU A 107 0.10 -18.01 5.66
N PHE A 108 1.43 -17.91 5.57
CA PHE A 108 2.31 -19.09 5.50
C PHE A 108 2.38 -19.88 6.82
N ARG A 109 2.48 -19.20 7.98
CA ARG A 109 2.56 -19.89 9.29
C ARG A 109 1.22 -20.41 9.79
N GLY A 110 0.12 -19.71 9.49
CA GLY A 110 -1.22 -20.17 9.83
C GLY A 110 -1.63 -21.43 9.06
N TRP A 111 -1.14 -21.57 7.82
CA TRP A 111 -1.34 -22.78 7.01
C TRP A 111 -0.51 -23.97 7.48
N GLN A 112 0.78 -23.75 7.77
CA GLN A 112 1.68 -24.85 8.17
C GLN A 112 1.26 -25.51 9.50
N ALA A 113 0.69 -24.74 10.42
CA ALA A 113 0.17 -25.27 11.69
C ALA A 113 -1.19 -25.99 11.56
N ARG A 114 -1.97 -25.71 10.49
CA ARG A 114 -3.25 -26.37 10.21
C ARG A 114 -3.05 -27.69 9.47
N ASP A 115 -2.14 -27.73 8.50
CA ASP A 115 -1.79 -28.96 7.78
C ASP A 115 -1.09 -29.99 8.69
N SER A 116 -0.29 -29.54 9.67
CA SER A 116 0.31 -30.46 10.65
C SER A 116 -0.73 -31.16 11.54
N LEU A 117 -1.83 -30.49 11.88
CA LEU A 117 -2.91 -31.09 12.67
C LEU A 117 -3.84 -31.99 11.85
N ALA A 118 -3.86 -31.82 10.52
CA ALA A 118 -4.69 -32.61 9.61
C ALA A 118 -4.01 -33.90 9.12
N ASN A 119 -2.67 -33.96 9.13
CA ASN A 119 -1.90 -35.17 8.79
C ASN A 119 -1.63 -36.11 9.97
N ASP A 120 -1.89 -35.65 11.20
CA ASP A 120 -1.69 -36.43 12.44
C ASP A 120 -3.01 -37.09 12.95
N ALA A 121 -4.07 -37.10 12.15
CA ALA A 121 -5.40 -37.67 12.44
C ALA A 121 -5.79 -38.76 11.42
#